data_AF-A0A661ABV3-F1
#
_entry.id   AF-A0A661ABV3-F1
#
_cell.length_a   1.000
_cell.length_b   1.000
_cell.length_c   1.000
_cell.angle_alpha   90.00
_cell.angle_beta   90.00
_cell.angle_gamma   90.00
#
_symmetry.space_group_name_H-M   'P 1'
#
loop_
_entity.id
_entity.type
_entity.pdbx_description
1 polymer ?
#
loop_
_entity_poly.entity_id
_entity_poly.type
_entity_poly.pdbx_seq_one_letter_code
_entity_poly.pdbx_strand_id
1 'polypeptide(L)' 'VSGGVACYPEDGRDVEEMLKKADDALYRAKKEGRNRIKKA' A
#
# COMPACT_ATOMS: atom_id res chain seq x y z
N VAL A 1 6.51 7.30 -11.18
CA VAL A 1 6.40 5.99 -10.47
C VAL A 1 5.26 6.07 -9.46
N SER A 2 4.47 5.01 -9.24
CA SER A 2 3.46 4.98 -8.16
C SER A 2 3.74 3.79 -7.22
N GLY A 3 3.48 3.96 -5.93
CA GLY A 3 3.85 2.99 -4.89
C GLY A 3 2.82 2.94 -3.77
N GLY A 4 2.73 1.78 -3.11
CA GLY A 4 1.99 1.59 -1.87
C GLY A 4 2.93 1.15 -0.76
N VAL A 5 2.67 1.60 0.46
CA VAL A 5 3.48 1.32 1.64
C VAL A 5 2.60 0.75 2.73
N ALA A 6 3.07 -0.33 3.36
CA ALA A 6 2.50 -0.90 4.58
C ALA A 6 3.57 -0.98 5.67
N CYS A 7 3.18 -0.77 6.92
CA CYS A 7 4.04 -0.76 8.09
C CYS A 7 3.66 -1.88 9.07
N TYR A 8 4.60 -2.78 9.37
CA TYR A 8 4.42 -3.75 10.44
C TYR A 8 4.65 -3.06 11.78
N PRO A 9 3.83 -3.32 12.82
CA PRO A 9 2.68 -4.22 12.86
C PRO A 9 1.32 -3.51 12.63
N GLU A 10 1.33 -2.24 12.23
CA GLU A 10 0.13 -1.38 12.10
C GLU A 10 -0.83 -1.86 11.00
N ASP A 11 -0.27 -2.28 9.87
CA ASP A 11 -1.01 -2.64 8.66
C ASP A 11 -1.21 -4.16 8.55
N GLY A 12 -0.47 -4.95 9.32
CA GLY A 12 -0.62 -6.40 9.35
C GLY A 12 0.38 -7.03 10.29
N ARG A 13 0.06 -8.24 10.78
CA ARG A 13 0.96 -9.01 11.65
C ARG A 13 1.61 -10.19 10.97
N ASP A 14 1.22 -10.47 9.73
CA ASP A 14 1.83 -11.46 8.86
C ASP A 14 2.15 -10.86 7.48
N VAL A 15 2.92 -11.60 6.70
CA VAL A 15 3.41 -11.15 5.40
C VAL A 15 2.27 -11.00 4.38
N GLU A 16 1.24 -11.84 4.43
CA GLU A 16 0.11 -11.78 3.50
C GLU A 16 -0.73 -10.52 3.74
N GLU A 17 -1.04 -10.20 4.99
CA GLU A 17 -1.73 -8.96 5.37
C GLU A 17 -0.92 -7.73 4.93
N MET A 18 0.38 -7.71 5.22
CA MET A 18 1.28 -6.62 4.86
C MET A 18 1.34 -6.38 3.35
N LEU A 19 1.46 -7.45 2.56
CA LEU A 19 1.47 -7.37 1.10
C LEU A 19 0.14 -6.87 0.55
N LYS A 20 -0.98 -7.39 1.07
CA LYS A 20 -2.32 -6.97 0.65
C LYS A 20 -2.53 -5.48 0.91
N LYS A 21 -2.10 -4.98 2.07
CA LYS A 21 -2.19 -3.55 2.41
C LYS A 21 -1.34 -2.67 1.52
N ALA A 22 -0.11 -3.08 1.23
CA ALA A 22 0.76 -2.34 0.32
C ALA A 22 0.15 -2.30 -1.10
N ASP A 23 -0.46 -3.39 -1.57
CA ASP A 23 -1.10 -3.44 -2.88
C ASP A 23 -2.38 -2.59 -2.93
N ASP A 24 -3.20 -2.62 -1.87
CA ASP A 24 -4.37 -1.74 -1.74
C ASP A 24 -3.96 -0.25 -1.78
N ALA A 25 -2.89 0.11 -1.08
CA ALA A 25 -2.35 1.46 -1.10
C ALA A 25 -1.82 1.85 -2.49
N LEU A 26 -1.14 0.93 -3.20
CA LEU A 26 -0.69 1.13 -4.57
C LEU A 26 -1.87 1.31 -5.53
N TYR A 27 -2.93 0.53 -5.36
CA TYR A 27 -4.14 0.63 -6.16
C TYR A 27 -4.80 2.01 -5.98
N ARG A 28 -4.92 2.49 -4.73
CA ARG A 28 -5.38 3.86 -4.43
C ARG A 28 -4.48 4.91 -5.09
N ALA A 29 -3.16 4.76 -4.99
CA ALA A 29 -2.21 5.67 -5.63
C ALA A 29 -2.39 5.75 -7.15
N LYS A 30 -2.67 4.62 -7.80
CA LYS A 30 -2.97 4.58 -9.25
C LYS A 30 -4.32 5.22 -9.58
N LYS A 31 -5.35 4.99 -8.75
CA LYS A 31 -6.72 5.50 -8.98
C LYS A 31 -6.82 7.02 -8.83
N GLU A 32 -6.03 7.61 -7.95
CA GLU A 32 -6.03 9.06 -7.70
C GLU A 32 -5.17 9.88 -8.68
N GLY A 33 -4.89 9.35 -9.88
CA GLY A 33 -4.13 10.07 -10.91
C GLY A 33 -2.65 9.69 -11.03
N ARG A 34 -2.21 8.60 -10.38
CA ARG A 34 -0.86 8.02 -10.47
C ARG A 34 0.24 8.99 -9.98
N ASN A 35 1.49 8.60 -10.24
CA ASN A 35 2.73 9.29 -9.87
C ASN A 35 2.80 9.72 -8.39
N ARG A 36 2.33 8.86 -7.49
CA ARG A 36 2.26 9.13 -6.05
C ARG A 36 2.52 7.88 -5.21
N ILE A 37 2.83 8.11 -3.95
CA ILE A 37 2.97 7.07 -2.92
C ILE A 37 1.82 7.21 -1.93
N LYS A 38 1.23 6.10 -1.51
CA LYS A 38 0.19 6.05 -0.47
C LYS A 38 0.57 5.05 0.61
N LYS A 39 0.24 5.38 1.86
CA LYS A 39 0.22 4.42 2.98
C LYS A 39 -1.14 3.70 3.02
N ALA A 40 -1.12 2.46 3.47
CA ALA A 40 -2.31 1.62 3.68
C ALA A 40 -3.32 2.25 4.66
#